data_AF-A0A1S4E3N0-F1
#
_entry.id   AF-A0A1S4E3N0-F1
#
_cell.length_a   1.000
_cell.length_b   1.000
_cell.length_c   1.000
_cell.angle_alpha   90.00
_cell.angle_beta   90.00
_cell.angle_gamma   90.00
#
_symmetry.space_group_name_H-M   'P 1'
#
loop_
_entity.id
_entity.type
_entity.pdbx_description
1 polymer ?
#
loop_
_entity_poly.entity_id
_entity_poly.type
_entity_poly.pdbx_seq_one_letter_code
_entity_poly.pdbx_strand_id
1 'polypeptide(L)'
;HVDLNRAGVPLLEIVYEPDIRKAAEYVAELQRLVRYLGVSNGNMQEGSIWCDVNVSVRPIGQSQLGTKVEIKNLNSFSSVSRAIDFEISRQVLLHSQGQSDQIVQETRLWEEGAQKTITMRKKEGLSDYRYFPEPDLPEVILTKEYVDNIHDSLPELPEMKRRKYMSMGLSMQDVLFLANDISVAEFFDATIARGDEMKLAANWIMGDIAAYMKSEKLTINDIKLTLQELAKLIASIKGGTISGKIGKEILFELLAKGGTVKGLIKEKDLVQDTNN
;
A
#
# COMPACT_ATOMS: atom_id res chain seq x y z
N HIS A 1 -29.42 -5.74 17.03
CA HIS A 1 -28.86 -4.51 17.64
C HIS A 1 -28.36 -3.64 16.50
N VAL A 2 -28.65 -2.34 16.49
CA VAL A 2 -28.22 -1.40 15.44
C VAL A 2 -27.34 -0.36 16.09
N ASP A 3 -26.12 -0.20 15.60
CA ASP A 3 -25.16 0.83 16.03
C ASP A 3 -25.00 1.84 14.89
N LEU A 4 -25.17 3.13 15.22
CA LEU A 4 -25.15 4.25 14.28
C LEU A 4 -23.87 5.09 14.39
N ASN A 5 -22.86 4.66 15.16
CA ASN A 5 -21.59 5.39 15.33
C ASN A 5 -20.83 5.66 14.00
N ARG A 6 -21.11 4.90 12.94
CA ARG A 6 -20.54 5.09 11.60
C ARG A 6 -21.46 5.80 10.61
N ALA A 7 -22.69 6.15 11.02
CA ALA A 7 -23.62 6.83 10.13
C ALA A 7 -23.13 8.25 9.81
N GLY A 8 -23.11 8.62 8.52
CA GLY A 8 -22.68 9.94 8.06
C GLY A 8 -21.16 10.16 7.98
N VAL A 9 -20.34 9.13 8.21
CA VAL A 9 -18.88 9.23 7.98
C VAL A 9 -18.63 9.48 6.48
N PRO A 10 -17.77 10.44 6.11
CA PRO A 10 -17.46 10.73 4.70
C PRO A 10 -16.90 9.51 3.97
N LEU A 11 -17.38 9.27 2.75
CA LEU A 11 -16.91 8.20 1.87
C LEU A 11 -16.63 8.75 0.47
N LEU A 12 -15.63 8.20 -0.19
CA LEU A 12 -15.34 8.41 -1.59
C LEU A 12 -15.53 7.09 -2.34
N GLU A 13 -16.50 7.04 -3.24
CA GLU A 13 -16.72 5.90 -4.13
C GLU A 13 -15.93 6.09 -5.42
N ILE A 14 -15.07 5.13 -5.75
CA ILE A 14 -14.27 5.14 -6.98
C ILE A 14 -14.70 3.93 -7.82
N VAL A 15 -15.37 4.22 -8.93
CA VAL A 15 -15.85 3.20 -9.88
C VAL A 15 -14.94 3.19 -11.10
N TYR A 16 -14.45 2.01 -11.46
CA TYR A 16 -13.59 1.80 -12.62
C TYR A 16 -14.35 1.20 -13.79
N GLU A 17 -13.96 1.59 -15.00
CA GLU A 17 -14.32 0.89 -16.23
C GLU A 17 -13.77 -0.56 -16.24
N PRO A 18 -14.39 -1.50 -16.99
CA PRO A 18 -14.05 -2.93 -16.97
C PRO A 18 -12.72 -3.29 -17.71
N ASP A 19 -11.69 -2.45 -17.56
CA ASP A 19 -10.37 -2.59 -18.19
C ASP A 19 -9.31 -3.19 -17.27
N ILE A 20 -9.67 -3.41 -16.01
CA ILE A 20 -8.79 -4.02 -15.01
C ILE A 20 -8.63 -5.52 -15.29
N ARG A 21 -7.37 -5.99 -15.31
CA ARG A 21 -7.02 -7.42 -15.39
C ARG A 21 -6.32 -7.95 -14.14
N LYS A 22 -5.90 -7.04 -13.25
CA LYS A 22 -5.14 -7.34 -12.04
C LYS A 22 -5.65 -6.54 -10.83
N ALA A 23 -6.93 -6.74 -10.47
CA ALA A 23 -7.60 -5.87 -9.51
C ALA A 23 -6.89 -5.75 -8.16
N ALA A 24 -6.32 -6.85 -7.63
CA ALA A 24 -5.60 -6.81 -6.36
C ALA A 24 -4.40 -5.84 -6.37
N GLU A 25 -3.64 -5.79 -7.47
CA GLU A 25 -2.55 -4.83 -7.65
C GLU A 25 -3.08 -3.39 -7.70
N TYR A 26 -4.18 -3.16 -8.42
CA TYR A 26 -4.80 -1.82 -8.50
C TYR A 26 -5.30 -1.31 -7.14
N VAL A 27 -6.00 -2.14 -6.36
CA VAL A 27 -6.49 -1.73 -5.03
C VAL A 27 -5.31 -1.47 -4.08
N ALA A 28 -4.22 -2.25 -4.20
CA ALA A 28 -3.00 -1.99 -3.44
C ALA A 28 -2.33 -0.65 -3.84
N GLU A 29 -2.32 -0.30 -5.11
CA GLU A 29 -1.85 1.02 -5.56
C GLU A 29 -2.76 2.15 -5.11
N LEU A 30 -4.08 1.95 -5.13
CA LEU A 30 -5.03 2.92 -4.61
C LEU A 30 -4.83 3.14 -3.10
N GLN A 31 -4.60 2.08 -2.33
CA GLN A 31 -4.25 2.18 -0.91
C GLN A 31 -2.99 3.03 -0.71
N ARG A 32 -1.94 2.78 -1.50
CA ARG A 32 -0.71 3.58 -1.43
C ARG A 32 -0.97 5.05 -1.75
N LEU A 33 -1.75 5.32 -2.79
CA LEU A 33 -2.12 6.67 -3.21
C LEU A 33 -2.83 7.43 -2.08
N VAL A 34 -3.91 6.87 -1.52
CA VAL A 34 -4.69 7.57 -0.47
C VAL A 34 -3.88 7.80 0.81
N ARG A 35 -2.93 6.91 1.12
CA ARG A 35 -1.97 7.08 2.23
C ARG A 35 -0.99 8.20 1.97
N TYR A 36 -0.43 8.26 0.77
CA TYR A 36 0.49 9.34 0.39
C TYR A 36 -0.21 10.71 0.38
N LEU A 37 -1.47 10.75 -0.05
CA LEU A 37 -2.29 11.95 0.00
C LEU A 37 -2.72 12.34 1.43
N GLY A 38 -2.55 11.45 2.42
CA GLY A 38 -2.97 11.69 3.79
C GLY A 38 -4.49 11.72 4.00
N VAL A 39 -5.30 11.29 3.03
CA VAL A 39 -6.77 11.37 3.09
C VAL A 39 -7.43 10.13 3.71
N SER A 40 -6.71 9.00 3.79
CA SER A 40 -7.19 7.77 4.43
C SER A 40 -6.02 6.88 4.84
N ASN A 41 -6.17 6.12 5.94
CA ASN A 41 -5.20 5.08 6.33
C ASN A 41 -5.28 3.84 5.42
N GLY A 42 -6.33 3.71 4.60
CA GLY A 42 -6.54 2.66 3.61
C GLY A 42 -6.51 1.23 4.16
N ASN A 43 -6.69 1.00 5.46
CA ASN A 43 -6.69 -0.32 6.06
C ASN A 43 -8.00 -1.10 5.75
N MET A 44 -7.87 -2.19 4.98
CA MET A 44 -9.01 -3.07 4.66
C MET A 44 -9.60 -3.75 5.91
N GLN A 45 -8.77 -4.13 6.88
CA GLN A 45 -9.22 -4.86 8.08
C GLN A 45 -10.04 -3.98 9.02
N GLU A 46 -9.71 -2.70 9.11
CA GLU A 46 -10.47 -1.70 9.86
C GLU A 46 -11.68 -1.19 9.07
N GLY A 47 -11.78 -1.53 7.78
CA GLY A 47 -12.87 -1.11 6.91
C GLY A 47 -12.83 0.37 6.55
N SER A 48 -11.64 0.94 6.37
CA SER A 48 -11.43 2.30 5.82
C SER A 48 -11.18 2.30 4.31
N ILE A 49 -10.97 1.12 3.71
CA ILE A 49 -11.12 0.88 2.28
C ILE A 49 -11.92 -0.40 2.08
N TRP A 50 -12.90 -0.33 1.18
CA TRP A 50 -13.70 -1.47 0.75
C TRP A 50 -13.55 -1.66 -0.75
N CYS A 51 -13.68 -2.90 -1.20
CA CYS A 51 -13.64 -3.23 -2.61
C CYS A 51 -14.65 -4.33 -2.89
N ASP A 52 -15.61 -4.01 -3.76
CA ASP A 52 -16.46 -4.99 -4.41
C ASP A 52 -15.94 -5.19 -5.84
N VAL A 53 -15.85 -6.44 -6.28
CA VAL A 53 -15.30 -6.75 -7.61
C VAL A 53 -16.38 -7.28 -8.53
N ASN A 54 -16.36 -6.83 -9.78
CA ASN A 54 -17.25 -7.28 -10.82
C ASN A 54 -16.46 -8.14 -11.82
N VAL A 55 -16.89 -9.37 -12.04
CA VAL A 55 -16.17 -10.36 -12.87
C VAL A 55 -17.10 -10.90 -13.95
N SER A 56 -16.59 -10.92 -15.18
CA SER A 56 -17.18 -11.60 -16.33
C SER A 56 -16.06 -12.16 -17.20
N VAL A 57 -16.23 -13.35 -17.75
CA VAL A 57 -15.31 -13.92 -18.75
C VAL A 57 -15.93 -13.84 -20.15
N ARG A 58 -15.07 -13.88 -21.18
CA ARG A 58 -15.50 -13.98 -22.58
C ARG A 58 -14.49 -14.80 -23.39
N PRO A 59 -14.92 -15.48 -24.47
CA PRO A 59 -14.03 -16.10 -25.44
C PRO A 59 -13.03 -15.10 -26.06
N ILE A 60 -11.83 -15.58 -26.37
CA ILE A 60 -10.80 -14.79 -27.05
C ILE A 60 -11.33 -14.34 -28.43
N GLY A 61 -11.14 -13.07 -28.75
CA GLY A 61 -11.59 -12.46 -30.01
C GLY A 61 -13.00 -11.86 -29.96
N GLN A 62 -13.79 -12.09 -28.90
CA GLN A 62 -15.08 -11.43 -28.73
C GLN A 62 -14.93 -10.06 -28.06
N SER A 63 -15.70 -9.08 -28.55
CA SER A 63 -15.74 -7.71 -27.99
C SER A 63 -16.80 -7.56 -26.90
N GLN A 64 -17.89 -8.33 -26.95
CA GLN A 64 -18.96 -8.28 -25.98
C GLN A 64 -18.50 -8.85 -24.62
N LEU A 65 -18.84 -8.18 -23.52
CA LEU A 65 -18.60 -8.68 -22.18
C LEU A 65 -19.63 -9.77 -21.82
N GLY A 66 -19.20 -10.77 -21.06
CA GLY A 66 -20.07 -11.82 -20.54
C GLY A 66 -20.98 -11.34 -19.41
N THR A 67 -21.79 -12.25 -18.87
CA THR A 67 -22.66 -11.94 -17.73
C THR A 67 -21.84 -11.55 -16.50
N LYS A 68 -22.16 -10.40 -15.92
CA LYS A 68 -21.46 -9.84 -14.76
C LYS A 68 -21.90 -10.50 -13.46
N VAL A 69 -20.92 -10.92 -12.66
CA VAL A 69 -21.11 -11.35 -11.28
C VAL A 69 -20.38 -10.38 -10.34
N GLU A 70 -21.08 -9.92 -9.32
CA GLU A 70 -20.54 -9.01 -8.29
C GLU A 70 -20.12 -9.83 -7.06
N ILE A 71 -18.88 -9.71 -6.61
CA ILE A 71 -18.38 -10.37 -5.40
C ILE A 71 -18.17 -9.33 -4.31
N LYS A 72 -18.76 -9.56 -3.14
CA LYS A 72 -18.62 -8.73 -1.93
C LYS A 72 -17.88 -9.48 -0.81
N ASN A 73 -17.64 -8.78 0.30
CA ASN A 73 -17.01 -9.29 1.53
C ASN A 73 -15.52 -9.65 1.34
N LEU A 74 -14.77 -8.74 0.73
CA LEU A 74 -13.34 -8.90 0.44
C LEU A 74 -12.52 -8.07 1.43
N ASN A 75 -11.91 -8.74 2.41
CA ASN A 75 -11.25 -8.07 3.56
C ASN A 75 -9.72 -7.95 3.41
N SER A 76 -9.15 -8.42 2.30
CA SER A 76 -7.71 -8.29 2.01
C SER A 76 -7.44 -8.33 0.51
N PHE A 77 -6.30 -7.79 0.08
CA PHE A 77 -5.85 -7.91 -1.32
C PHE A 77 -5.72 -9.36 -1.78
N SER A 78 -5.32 -10.26 -0.88
CA SER A 78 -5.24 -11.68 -1.19
C SER A 78 -6.62 -12.30 -1.39
N SER A 79 -7.61 -11.92 -0.57
CA SER A 79 -9.00 -12.34 -0.73
C SER A 79 -9.56 -11.83 -2.06
N VAL A 80 -9.25 -10.59 -2.45
CA VAL A 80 -9.61 -10.03 -3.77
C VAL A 80 -9.06 -10.90 -4.90
N SER A 81 -7.76 -11.20 -4.89
CA SER A 81 -7.14 -12.04 -5.93
C SER A 81 -7.80 -13.43 -6.00
N ARG A 82 -7.89 -14.12 -4.85
CA ARG A 82 -8.43 -15.49 -4.79
C ARG A 82 -9.90 -15.56 -5.20
N ALA A 83 -10.70 -14.56 -4.82
CA ALA A 83 -12.10 -14.49 -5.21
C ALA A 83 -12.27 -14.32 -6.72
N ILE A 84 -11.45 -13.47 -7.34
CA ILE A 84 -11.45 -13.27 -8.80
C ILE A 84 -11.02 -14.55 -9.51
N ASP A 85 -9.92 -15.17 -9.09
CA ASP A 85 -9.40 -16.39 -9.70
C ASP A 85 -10.41 -17.55 -9.62
N PHE A 86 -11.05 -17.70 -8.47
CA PHE A 86 -12.12 -18.67 -8.26
C PHE A 86 -13.31 -18.39 -9.19
N GLU A 87 -13.76 -17.13 -9.24
CA GLU A 87 -14.92 -16.73 -10.03
C GLU A 87 -14.68 -16.91 -11.53
N ILE A 88 -13.50 -16.53 -12.03
CA ILE A 88 -13.06 -16.80 -13.40
C ILE A 88 -13.10 -18.30 -13.68
N SER A 89 -12.48 -19.11 -12.81
CA SER A 89 -12.42 -20.57 -13.00
C SER A 89 -13.82 -21.19 -13.05
N ARG A 90 -14.74 -20.74 -12.17
CA ARG A 90 -16.14 -21.19 -12.17
C ARG A 90 -16.86 -20.80 -13.46
N GLN A 91 -16.74 -19.55 -13.91
CA GLN A 91 -17.41 -19.12 -15.15
C GLN A 91 -16.86 -19.87 -16.38
N VAL A 92 -15.53 -20.05 -16.47
CA VAL A 92 -14.90 -20.82 -17.55
C VAL A 92 -15.36 -22.27 -17.55
N LEU A 93 -15.44 -22.91 -16.39
CA LEU A 93 -15.94 -24.29 -16.27
C LEU A 93 -17.37 -24.41 -16.78
N LEU A 94 -18.27 -23.53 -16.34
CA LEU A 94 -19.67 -23.50 -16.78
C LEU A 94 -19.78 -23.30 -18.29
N HIS A 95 -18.99 -22.40 -18.88
CA HIS A 95 -18.92 -22.26 -20.34
C HIS A 95 -18.45 -23.55 -21.02
N SER A 96 -17.39 -24.20 -20.52
CA SER A 96 -16.84 -25.42 -21.12
C SER A 96 -17.79 -26.62 -21.06
N GLN A 97 -18.71 -26.63 -20.08
CA GLN A 97 -19.71 -27.67 -19.89
C GLN A 97 -21.03 -27.37 -20.63
N GLY A 98 -21.12 -26.25 -21.36
CA GLY A 98 -22.35 -25.82 -22.02
C GLY A 98 -23.43 -25.32 -21.05
N GLN A 99 -23.05 -24.94 -19.84
CA GLN A 99 -23.92 -24.49 -18.74
C GLN A 99 -23.81 -22.97 -18.49
N SER A 100 -23.57 -22.20 -19.54
CA SER A 100 -23.40 -20.74 -19.43
C SER A 100 -24.66 -20.02 -18.97
N ASP A 101 -25.83 -20.62 -19.17
CA ASP A 101 -27.13 -20.17 -18.67
C ASP A 101 -27.21 -20.12 -17.13
N GLN A 102 -26.34 -20.86 -16.43
CA GLN A 102 -26.22 -20.78 -14.98
C GLN A 102 -25.46 -19.52 -14.51
N ILE A 103 -24.71 -18.85 -15.40
CA ILE A 103 -24.04 -17.59 -15.09
C ILE A 103 -25.07 -16.47 -15.22
N VAL A 104 -25.77 -16.21 -14.13
CA VAL A 104 -26.75 -15.12 -14.01
C VAL A 104 -26.14 -13.90 -13.34
N GLN A 105 -26.75 -12.73 -13.53
CA GLN A 105 -26.35 -11.54 -12.82
C GLN A 105 -26.75 -11.67 -11.34
N GLU A 106 -25.75 -11.83 -10.47
CA GLU A 106 -25.96 -12.07 -9.04
C GLU A 106 -24.88 -11.37 -8.20
N THR A 107 -25.19 -11.18 -6.93
CA THR A 107 -24.21 -10.84 -5.91
C THR A 107 -23.80 -12.13 -5.20
N ARG A 108 -22.49 -12.39 -5.17
CA ARG A 108 -21.86 -13.49 -4.45
C ARG A 108 -21.03 -12.95 -3.28
N LEU A 109 -20.84 -13.77 -2.26
CA LEU A 109 -19.96 -13.47 -1.13
C LEU A 109 -18.72 -14.34 -1.21
N TRP A 110 -17.56 -13.77 -0.92
CA TRP A 110 -16.36 -14.54 -0.70
C TRP A 110 -16.39 -15.19 0.71
N GLU A 111 -16.21 -16.51 0.75
CA GLU A 111 -16.14 -17.29 1.98
C GLU A 111 -14.68 -17.70 2.23
N GLU A 112 -14.00 -17.02 3.15
CA GLU A 112 -12.56 -17.24 3.41
C GLU A 112 -12.25 -18.65 3.93
N GLY A 113 -13.13 -19.25 4.75
CA GLY A 113 -12.89 -20.60 5.27
C GLY A 113 -12.92 -21.69 4.19
N ALA A 114 -13.84 -21.55 3.22
CA ALA A 114 -14.03 -22.52 2.14
C ALA A 114 -13.31 -22.15 0.84
N GLN A 115 -12.71 -20.96 0.76
CA GLN A 115 -12.01 -20.43 -0.42
C GLN A 115 -12.87 -20.49 -1.70
N LYS A 116 -14.14 -20.08 -1.57
CA LYS A 116 -15.12 -20.10 -2.68
C LYS A 116 -16.04 -18.89 -2.64
N THR A 117 -16.67 -18.60 -3.78
CA THR A 117 -17.78 -17.65 -3.85
C THR A 117 -19.12 -18.38 -3.63
N ILE A 118 -20.01 -17.82 -2.81
CA ILE A 118 -21.36 -18.33 -2.56
C ILE A 118 -22.42 -17.34 -3.04
N THR A 119 -23.51 -17.80 -3.63
CA THR A 119 -24.63 -16.93 -4.03
C THR A 119 -25.26 -16.30 -2.79
N MET A 120 -25.39 -14.97 -2.78
CA MET A 120 -26.14 -14.24 -1.76
C MET A 120 -27.53 -13.87 -2.28
N ARG A 121 -27.58 -13.22 -3.45
CA ARG A 121 -28.83 -12.81 -4.08
C ARG A 121 -28.68 -12.82 -5.60
N LYS A 122 -29.70 -13.33 -6.30
CA LYS A 122 -29.83 -13.19 -7.74
C LYS A 122 -30.50 -11.84 -8.02
N LYS A 123 -30.04 -11.10 -9.02
CA LYS A 123 -30.68 -9.83 -9.39
C LYS A 123 -31.89 -10.15 -10.28
N GLU A 124 -33.09 -9.89 -9.77
CA GLU A 124 -34.35 -10.04 -10.52
C GLU A 124 -34.69 -8.79 -11.35
N GLY A 125 -33.79 -7.79 -11.37
CA GLY A 125 -33.91 -6.53 -12.10
C GLY A 125 -32.89 -5.50 -11.62
N LEU A 126 -32.96 -4.27 -12.14
CA LEU A 126 -32.24 -3.13 -11.59
C LEU A 126 -33.03 -2.58 -10.39
N SER A 127 -32.35 -2.33 -9.27
CA SER A 127 -32.97 -1.63 -8.14
C SER A 127 -33.25 -0.18 -8.55
N ASP A 128 -34.51 0.25 -8.43
CA ASP A 128 -34.86 1.65 -8.61
C ASP A 128 -34.51 2.44 -7.34
N TYR A 129 -33.33 3.07 -7.38
CA TYR A 129 -32.84 3.92 -6.30
C TYR A 129 -33.55 5.28 -6.22
N ARG A 130 -34.39 5.63 -7.20
CA ARG A 130 -35.15 6.89 -7.26
C ARG A 130 -34.26 8.11 -7.01
N TYR A 131 -33.12 8.18 -7.71
CA TYR A 131 -32.21 9.33 -7.60
C TYR A 131 -32.92 10.64 -7.99
N PHE A 132 -32.79 11.65 -7.12
CA PHE A 132 -33.18 13.04 -7.39
C PHE A 132 -32.18 13.97 -6.68
N PRO A 133 -32.03 15.23 -7.13
CA PRO A 133 -31.15 16.20 -6.47
C PRO A 133 -31.58 16.43 -5.02
N GLU A 134 -30.63 16.41 -4.08
CA GLU A 134 -30.87 16.64 -2.65
C GLU A 134 -31.34 18.10 -2.43
N PRO A 135 -32.61 18.34 -2.04
CA PRO A 135 -33.15 19.69 -1.88
C PRO A 135 -32.56 20.46 -0.68
N ASP A 136 -32.05 19.75 0.33
CA ASP A 136 -31.53 20.38 1.55
C ASP A 136 -30.09 20.88 1.38
N LEU A 137 -29.39 20.49 0.30
CA LEU A 137 -28.01 20.88 0.02
C LEU A 137 -27.91 21.78 -1.22
N PRO A 138 -27.33 23.00 -1.10
CA PRO A 138 -27.04 23.82 -2.27
C PRO A 138 -25.95 23.18 -3.13
N GLU A 139 -25.89 23.59 -4.40
CA GLU A 139 -24.84 23.15 -5.31
C GLU A 139 -23.44 23.52 -4.80
N VAL A 140 -22.50 22.58 -4.91
CA VAL A 140 -21.09 22.80 -4.57
C VAL A 140 -20.36 23.34 -5.78
N ILE A 141 -20.00 24.62 -5.74
CA ILE A 141 -19.25 25.29 -6.81
C ILE A 141 -17.76 25.34 -6.44
N LEU A 142 -16.92 24.65 -7.21
CA LEU A 142 -15.47 24.65 -7.04
C LEU A 142 -14.85 25.67 -8.00
N THR A 143 -14.20 26.71 -7.47
CA THR A 143 -13.49 27.69 -8.29
C THR A 143 -12.20 27.10 -8.84
N LYS A 144 -11.74 27.62 -9.98
CA LYS A 144 -10.43 27.24 -10.53
C LYS A 144 -9.30 27.48 -9.51
N GLU A 145 -9.32 28.63 -8.84
CA GLU A 145 -8.36 28.96 -7.78
C GLU A 145 -8.35 27.91 -6.65
N TYR A 146 -9.51 27.43 -6.23
CA TYR A 146 -9.60 26.37 -5.22
C TYR A 146 -8.95 25.06 -5.70
N VAL A 147 -9.22 24.67 -6.95
CA VAL A 147 -8.64 23.46 -7.55
C VAL A 147 -7.13 23.59 -7.74
N ASP A 148 -6.66 24.74 -8.24
CA ASP A 148 -5.24 25.03 -8.45
C ASP A 148 -4.47 25.01 -7.11
N ASN A 149 -5.05 25.58 -6.05
CA ASN A 149 -4.47 25.52 -4.70
C ASN A 149 -4.34 24.09 -4.16
N ILE A 150 -5.35 23.23 -4.39
CA ILE A 150 -5.26 21.81 -4.02
C ILE A 150 -4.14 21.15 -4.81
N HIS A 151 -4.11 21.34 -6.12
CA HIS A 151 -3.10 20.77 -7.02
C HIS A 151 -1.68 21.11 -6.55
N ASP A 152 -1.44 22.38 -6.21
CA ASP A 152 -0.13 22.87 -5.77
C ASP A 152 0.26 22.37 -4.37
N SER A 153 -0.71 21.96 -3.56
CA SER A 153 -0.49 21.36 -2.23
C SER A 153 -0.27 19.85 -2.27
N LEU A 154 -0.45 19.18 -3.42
CA LEU A 154 -0.33 17.73 -3.51
C LEU A 154 1.12 17.27 -3.21
N PRO A 155 1.29 16.22 -2.38
CA PRO A 155 2.61 15.63 -2.16
C PRO A 155 3.11 14.89 -3.41
N GLU A 156 4.42 14.60 -3.44
CA GLU A 156 5.00 13.74 -4.46
C GLU A 156 4.34 12.34 -4.40
N LEU A 157 3.63 11.97 -5.47
CA LEU A 157 2.88 10.71 -5.52
C LEU A 157 3.81 9.48 -5.54
N PRO A 158 3.33 8.29 -5.11
CA PRO A 158 4.16 7.08 -5.05
C PRO A 158 4.87 6.76 -6.37
N GLU A 159 4.18 6.90 -7.51
CA GLU A 159 4.77 6.60 -8.82
C GLU A 159 5.89 7.57 -9.19
N MET A 160 5.68 8.87 -8.94
CA MET A 160 6.71 9.89 -9.18
C MET A 160 7.95 9.61 -8.36
N LYS A 161 7.76 9.29 -7.07
CA LYS A 161 8.84 8.92 -6.17
C LYS A 161 9.57 7.65 -6.61
N ARG A 162 8.85 6.62 -7.09
CA ARG A 162 9.48 5.41 -7.66
C ARG A 162 10.35 5.75 -8.87
N ARG A 163 9.84 6.53 -9.82
CA ARG A 163 10.59 6.95 -11.02
C ARG A 163 11.84 7.75 -10.63
N LYS A 164 11.73 8.66 -9.65
CA LYS A 164 12.85 9.41 -9.09
C LYS A 164 13.92 8.46 -8.53
N TYR A 165 13.55 7.52 -7.64
CA TYR A 165 14.49 6.56 -7.08
C TYR A 165 15.15 5.65 -8.13
N MET A 166 14.39 5.20 -9.14
CA MET A 166 14.95 4.47 -10.29
C MET A 166 15.97 5.30 -11.05
N SER A 167 15.69 6.59 -11.30
CA SER A 167 16.61 7.49 -12.01
C SER A 167 17.91 7.73 -11.25
N MET A 168 17.91 7.56 -9.93
CA MET A 168 19.10 7.62 -9.09
C MET A 168 19.93 6.33 -9.12
N GLY A 169 19.46 5.29 -9.80
CA GLY A 169 20.19 4.03 -9.98
C GLY A 169 19.89 2.94 -8.95
N LEU A 170 18.77 3.05 -8.22
CA LEU A 170 18.26 1.98 -7.37
C LEU A 170 17.55 0.90 -8.20
N SER A 171 17.61 -0.36 -7.73
CA SER A 171 16.90 -1.45 -8.41
C SER A 171 15.40 -1.31 -8.23
N MET A 172 14.60 -1.92 -9.13
CA MET A 172 13.14 -1.93 -8.99
C MET A 172 12.70 -2.52 -7.63
N GLN A 173 13.42 -3.51 -7.12
CA GLN A 173 13.13 -4.11 -5.82
C GLN A 173 13.32 -3.11 -4.68
N ASP A 174 14.43 -2.36 -4.68
CA ASP A 174 14.71 -1.35 -3.65
C ASP A 174 13.69 -0.23 -3.69
N VAL A 175 13.37 0.22 -4.91
CA VAL A 175 12.40 1.28 -5.18
C VAL A 175 11.02 0.91 -4.66
N LEU A 176 10.57 -0.32 -4.94
CA LEU A 176 9.27 -0.81 -4.47
C LEU A 176 9.20 -0.85 -2.95
N PHE A 177 10.30 -1.17 -2.25
CA PHE A 177 10.32 -1.13 -0.78
C PHE A 177 10.31 0.31 -0.26
N LEU A 178 11.28 1.14 -0.69
CA LEU A 178 11.51 2.47 -0.15
C LEU A 178 10.35 3.43 -0.42
N ALA A 179 9.64 3.26 -1.53
CA ALA A 179 8.47 4.07 -1.87
C ALA A 179 7.14 3.44 -1.43
N ASN A 180 7.14 2.29 -0.73
CA ASN A 180 5.89 1.65 -0.30
C ASN A 180 5.17 2.45 0.79
N ASP A 181 5.93 3.02 1.71
CA ASP A 181 5.44 3.79 2.85
C ASP A 181 6.01 5.21 2.77
N ILE A 182 5.16 6.23 2.96
CA ILE A 182 5.57 7.63 2.84
C ILE A 182 6.61 8.01 3.90
N SER A 183 6.49 7.49 5.12
CA SER A 183 7.41 7.80 6.21
C SER A 183 8.78 7.19 5.94
N VAL A 184 8.82 5.96 5.41
CA VAL A 184 10.08 5.31 4.99
C VAL A 184 10.73 6.09 3.86
N ALA A 185 9.93 6.51 2.88
CA ALA A 185 10.38 7.33 1.77
C ALA A 185 10.98 8.66 2.24
N GLU A 186 10.28 9.39 3.12
CA GLU A 186 10.75 10.66 3.69
C GLU A 186 12.02 10.49 4.52
N PHE A 187 12.10 9.42 5.32
CA PHE A 187 13.30 9.08 6.08
C PHE A 187 14.50 8.81 5.16
N PHE A 188 14.28 8.08 4.06
CA PHE A 188 15.31 7.84 3.05
C PHE A 188 15.73 9.12 2.33
N ASP A 189 14.79 9.91 1.81
CA ASP A 189 15.03 11.21 1.16
C ASP A 189 15.86 12.13 2.08
N ALA A 190 15.49 12.20 3.37
CA ALA A 190 16.19 13.03 4.33
C ALA A 190 17.58 12.49 4.71
N THR A 191 17.79 11.19 4.62
CA THR A 191 19.12 10.57 4.81
C THR A 191 20.04 10.96 3.65
N ILE A 192 19.62 10.73 2.41
CA ILE A 192 20.46 11.03 1.23
C ILE A 192 20.74 12.53 1.06
N ALA A 193 19.82 13.41 1.50
CA ALA A 193 20.01 14.86 1.48
C ALA A 193 21.19 15.34 2.35
N ARG A 194 21.66 14.51 3.30
CA ARG A 194 22.84 14.81 4.16
C ARG A 194 24.17 14.43 3.52
N GLY A 195 24.17 13.97 2.27
CA GLY A 195 25.37 13.54 1.55
C GLY A 195 25.75 12.08 1.81
N ASP A 196 24.86 11.31 2.43
CA ASP A 196 25.06 9.88 2.64
C ASP A 196 25.00 9.12 1.32
N GLU A 197 25.76 8.02 1.26
CA GLU A 197 25.82 7.19 0.08
C GLU A 197 24.48 6.46 -0.10
N MET A 198 23.71 6.88 -1.11
CA MET A 198 22.36 6.42 -1.40
C MET A 198 22.19 4.89 -1.29
N LYS A 199 23.11 4.11 -1.87
CA LYS A 199 23.04 2.64 -1.83
C LYS A 199 23.22 2.08 -0.42
N LEU A 200 24.15 2.65 0.36
CA LEU A 200 24.35 2.22 1.74
C LEU A 200 23.13 2.58 2.60
N ALA A 201 22.60 3.79 2.45
CA ALA A 201 21.39 4.21 3.15
C ALA A 201 20.20 3.28 2.85
N ALA A 202 19.97 2.96 1.57
CA ALA A 202 18.95 2.01 1.15
C ALA A 202 19.15 0.63 1.81
N ASN A 203 20.38 0.09 1.78
CA ASN A 203 20.69 -1.21 2.38
C ASN A 203 20.43 -1.26 3.88
N TRP A 204 20.79 -0.21 4.62
CA TRP A 204 20.53 -0.14 6.07
C TRP A 204 19.03 -0.07 6.39
N ILE A 205 18.29 0.75 5.64
CA ILE A 205 16.85 0.92 5.82
C ILE A 205 16.10 -0.37 5.48
N MET A 206 16.41 -0.99 4.33
CA MET A 206 15.76 -2.21 3.85
C MET A 206 16.18 -3.48 4.61
N GLY A 207 17.38 -3.47 5.19
CA GLY A 207 17.95 -4.60 5.91
C GLY A 207 17.67 -4.50 7.41
N ASP A 208 18.66 -4.04 8.16
CA ASP A 208 18.67 -4.11 9.62
C ASP A 208 17.55 -3.27 10.27
N ILE A 209 17.25 -2.06 9.73
CA ILE A 209 16.19 -1.20 10.27
C ILE A 209 14.81 -1.82 10.01
N ALA A 210 14.55 -2.31 8.79
CA ALA A 210 13.31 -3.00 8.46
C ALA A 210 13.10 -4.27 9.30
N ALA A 211 14.18 -5.04 9.54
CA ALA A 211 14.12 -6.22 10.39
C ALA A 211 13.75 -5.87 11.83
N TYR A 212 14.33 -4.80 12.38
CA TYR A 212 14.01 -4.30 13.71
C TYR A 212 12.57 -3.79 13.82
N MET A 213 12.13 -2.96 12.88
CA MET A 213 10.74 -2.48 12.82
C MET A 213 9.75 -3.65 12.81
N LYS A 214 10.06 -4.71 12.05
CA LYS A 214 9.23 -5.90 11.97
C LYS A 214 9.24 -6.72 13.28
N SER A 215 10.39 -6.88 13.95
CA SER A 215 10.47 -7.66 15.20
C SER A 215 9.73 -6.97 16.34
N GLU A 216 9.87 -5.66 16.44
CA GLU A 216 9.26 -4.86 17.51
C GLU A 216 7.84 -4.37 17.17
N LYS A 217 7.34 -4.66 15.96
CA LYS A 217 6.06 -4.16 15.42
C LYS A 217 5.96 -2.62 15.47
N LEU A 218 7.06 -1.97 15.11
CA LEU A 218 7.19 -0.52 15.06
C LEU A 218 7.15 -0.01 13.63
N THR A 219 6.80 1.26 13.46
CA THR A 219 6.99 2.02 12.22
C THR A 219 8.30 2.81 12.28
N ILE A 220 8.72 3.37 11.14
CA ILE A 220 9.92 4.22 11.05
C ILE A 220 9.78 5.50 11.90
N ASN A 221 8.55 5.90 12.25
CA ASN A 221 8.29 7.04 13.11
C ASN A 221 8.39 6.69 14.61
N ASP A 222 8.37 5.40 14.96
CA ASP A 222 8.40 4.95 16.36
C ASP A 222 9.83 4.68 16.87
N ILE A 223 10.78 4.45 15.96
CA ILE A 223 12.18 4.15 16.33
C ILE A 223 12.89 5.38 16.92
N LYS A 224 13.89 5.14 17.78
CA LYS A 224 14.67 6.22 18.43
C LYS A 224 15.88 6.69 17.60
N LEU A 225 16.19 5.99 16.50
CA LEU A 225 17.27 6.36 15.59
C LEU A 225 16.93 7.68 14.89
N THR A 226 17.82 8.66 15.03
CA THR A 226 17.70 9.92 14.29
C THR A 226 18.44 9.84 12.95
N LEU A 227 17.99 10.63 11.98
CA LEU A 227 18.65 10.79 10.69
C LEU A 227 20.14 11.18 10.82
N GLN A 228 20.45 12.03 11.80
CA GLN A 228 21.82 12.48 12.04
C GLN A 228 22.71 11.34 12.54
N GLU A 229 22.20 10.47 13.38
CA GLU A 229 22.98 9.35 13.91
C GLU A 229 23.12 8.22 12.89
N LEU A 230 22.13 8.00 12.02
CA LEU A 230 22.30 7.09 10.88
C LEU A 230 23.42 7.57 9.94
N ALA A 231 23.44 8.86 9.59
CA ALA A 231 24.49 9.45 8.77
C ALA A 231 25.88 9.28 9.40
N LYS A 232 26.00 9.59 10.70
CA LYS A 232 27.26 9.40 11.46
C LYS A 232 27.70 7.94 11.51
N LEU A 233 26.75 7.00 11.60
CA LEU A 233 27.04 5.57 11.62
C LEU A 233 27.63 5.14 10.28
N ILE A 234 26.97 5.50 9.17
CA ILE A 234 27.43 5.20 7.81
C ILE A 234 28.82 5.80 7.57
N ALA A 235 29.02 7.07 7.95
CA ALA A 235 30.31 7.75 7.83
C ALA A 235 31.42 7.06 8.66
N SER A 236 31.13 6.62 9.88
CA SER A 236 32.11 5.94 10.74
C SER A 236 32.54 4.58 10.17
N ILE A 237 31.63 3.85 9.55
CA ILE A 237 31.93 2.57 8.88
C ILE A 237 32.79 2.82 7.63
N LYS A 238 32.38 3.79 6.81
CA LYS A 238 33.11 4.15 5.58
C LYS A 238 34.51 4.69 5.85
N GLY A 239 34.65 5.48 6.92
CA GLY A 239 35.94 5.99 7.38
C GLY A 239 36.84 4.95 8.04
N GLY A 240 36.40 3.69 8.14
CA GLY A 240 37.17 2.61 8.78
C GLY A 240 37.33 2.80 10.29
N THR A 241 36.56 3.68 10.92
CA THR A 241 36.59 3.88 12.38
C THR A 241 36.01 2.66 13.10
N ILE A 242 35.01 2.04 12.50
CA ILE A 242 34.37 0.82 12.99
C ILE A 242 34.10 -0.16 11.84
N SER A 243 34.10 -1.45 12.14
CA SER A 243 33.69 -2.48 11.19
C SER A 243 32.17 -2.48 10.97
N GLY A 244 31.71 -3.06 9.85
CA GLY A 244 30.28 -3.24 9.61
C GLY A 244 29.56 -4.08 10.68
N LYS A 245 30.28 -5.04 11.31
CA LYS A 245 29.75 -5.84 12.43
C LYS A 245 29.46 -4.96 13.65
N ILE A 246 30.44 -4.15 14.05
CA ILE A 246 30.29 -3.15 15.12
C ILE A 246 29.18 -2.16 14.78
N GLY A 247 29.10 -1.74 13.51
CA GLY A 247 28.06 -0.85 13.02
C GLY A 247 26.64 -1.39 13.28
N LYS A 248 26.41 -2.68 13.04
CA LYS A 248 25.12 -3.33 13.34
C LYS A 248 24.81 -3.33 14.83
N GLU A 249 25.80 -3.64 15.68
CA GLU A 249 25.62 -3.63 17.14
C GLU A 249 25.22 -2.24 17.65
N ILE A 250 25.90 -1.18 17.16
CA ILE A 250 25.56 0.21 17.48
C ILE A 250 24.18 0.59 16.96
N LEU A 251 23.84 0.18 15.73
CA LEU A 251 22.53 0.46 15.15
C LEU A 251 21.38 -0.07 16.03
N PHE A 252 21.47 -1.31 16.50
CA PHE A 252 20.43 -1.89 17.36
C PHE A 252 20.22 -1.09 18.65
N GLU A 253 21.29 -0.56 19.25
CA GLU A 253 21.16 0.28 20.43
C GLU A 253 20.55 1.65 20.10
N LEU A 254 20.94 2.27 18.99
CA LEU A 254 20.35 3.54 18.52
C LEU A 254 18.87 3.38 18.22
N LEU A 255 18.45 2.26 17.63
CA LEU A 255 17.05 1.97 17.32
C LEU A 255 16.22 1.83 18.60
N ALA A 256 16.73 1.11 19.60
CA ALA A 256 16.00 0.81 20.83
C ALA A 256 16.02 1.94 21.87
N LYS A 257 17.17 2.59 22.06
CA LYS A 257 17.40 3.55 23.15
C LYS A 257 17.71 4.96 22.66
N GLY A 258 18.04 5.13 21.38
CA GLY A 258 18.60 6.37 20.87
C GLY A 258 20.05 6.56 21.35
N GLY A 259 20.47 7.81 21.48
CA GLY A 259 21.83 8.16 21.87
C GLY A 259 22.66 8.68 20.69
N THR A 260 23.98 8.54 20.77
CA THR A 260 24.89 9.00 19.71
C THR A 260 25.90 7.94 19.32
N VAL A 261 26.24 7.86 18.04
CA VAL A 261 27.25 6.94 17.50
C VAL A 261 28.57 7.10 18.24
N LYS A 262 29.02 8.34 18.44
CA LYS A 262 30.28 8.62 19.16
C LYS A 262 30.24 8.16 20.62
N GLY A 263 29.10 8.31 21.30
CA GLY A 263 28.93 7.84 22.68
C GLY A 263 29.03 6.32 22.75
N LEU A 264 28.30 5.63 21.88
CA LEU A 264 28.24 4.17 21.86
C LEU A 264 29.57 3.52 21.43
N ILE A 265 30.34 4.15 20.54
CA ILE A 265 31.70 3.69 20.21
C ILE A 265 32.61 3.75 21.43
N LYS A 266 32.55 4.84 22.19
CA LYS A 266 33.39 5.04 23.40
C LYS A 266 33.00 4.11 24.54
N GLU A 267 31.71 3.95 24.80
CA GLU A 267 31.22 3.11 25.90
C GLU A 267 31.58 1.64 25.74
N LYS A 268 31.67 1.17 24.50
CA LYS A 268 31.93 -0.23 24.19
C LYS A 268 33.41 -0.53 23.87
N ASP A 269 34.28 0.48 23.92
CA ASP A 269 35.71 0.40 23.54
C ASP A 269 35.92 -0.21 22.14
N LEU A 270 35.00 0.05 21.21
CA LEU A 270 34.92 -0.63 19.90
C LEU A 270 35.77 0.05 18.81
N VAL A 271 36.86 0.71 19.18
CA VAL A 271 37.76 1.26 18.17
C VAL A 271 38.50 0.11 17.50
N GLN A 272 38.47 0.09 16.16
CA GLN A 272 39.16 -0.93 15.40
C GLN A 272 40.69 -0.83 15.64
N ASP A 273 41.30 -1.85 16.25
CA ASP A 273 42.76 -1.97 16.31
C ASP A 273 43.32 -2.19 14.90
N THR A 274 43.86 -1.15 14.30
CA THR A 274 44.51 -1.20 12.97
C THR A 274 45.96 -1.70 13.00
N ASN A 275 46.35 -2.53 13.97
CA ASN A 275 47.71 -3.09 14.06
C ASN A 275 47.78 -4.58 13.70
N ASN A 276 47.83 -4.87 12.39
CA ASN A 276 48.79 -5.76 11.70
C ASN A 276 48.32 -6.09 10.27
#